data_AF-A0A1H4HWU6-F1
#
_entry.id   AF-A0A1H4HWU6-F1
#
_cell.length_a   1.000
_cell.length_b   1.000
_cell.length_c   1.000
_cell.angle_alpha   90.00
_cell.angle_beta   90.00
_cell.angle_gamma   90.00
#
_symmetry.space_group_name_H-M   'P 1'
#
loop_
_entity.id
_entity.type
_entity.pdbx_description
1 polymer ?
#
loop_
_entity_poly.entity_id
_entity_poly.type
_entity_poly.pdbx_seq_one_letter_code
_entity_poly.pdbx_strand_id
1 'polypeptide(L)'
;MLLAIAPGPVSANPSPLPFDELAARCAPDIHPTTLKGVVSTESSWNPYAIGVVGGSLQRQPRSLDEAVAAARDLESKGFNFSMGLGQVNRYNLAKYSHTYETIFEPCGNLKAGAAILKDCYLRARERIPDDQQALRAAFSCYYSGNFTRGFRPDSTGQPSYVQKVVANAIDLAQSSPVVPAVQPQASDSAIPVRSAARPSSPRTARTRPSDPSPWVVYADAPAQRVDTPQQAASPDTAPVKVQLLTPTSPAPASAARNALAPTPTPARAVQPTNAQQDAPFVQFVN
;
A
#
# COMPACT_ATOMS: atom_id res chain seq x y z
N MET A 1 57.63 18.93 5.83
CA MET A 1 56.84 18.59 4.63
C MET A 1 55.51 18.06 5.13
N LEU A 2 54.50 18.93 5.29
CA LEU A 2 53.15 18.54 5.72
C LEU A 2 52.41 17.94 4.52
N LEU A 3 52.04 16.66 4.57
CA LEU A 3 51.12 16.07 3.60
C LEU A 3 49.70 16.54 3.91
N ALA A 4 49.11 17.27 2.97
CA ALA A 4 47.69 17.58 2.97
C ALA A 4 46.90 16.28 2.64
N ILE A 5 46.01 15.90 3.54
CA ILE A 5 45.04 14.81 3.32
C ILE A 5 43.96 15.37 2.39
N ALA A 6 43.85 14.80 1.19
CA ALA A 6 42.76 15.14 0.27
C ALA A 6 41.42 14.64 0.85
N PRO A 7 40.33 15.42 0.73
CA PRO A 7 39.00 14.95 1.11
C PRO A 7 38.56 13.79 0.21
N GLY A 8 38.13 12.68 0.82
CA GLY A 8 37.58 11.54 0.11
C GLY A 8 36.27 11.87 -0.62
N PRO A 9 35.85 11.04 -1.59
CA PRO A 9 34.63 11.29 -2.35
C PRO A 9 33.42 11.34 -1.40
N VAL A 10 32.72 12.48 -1.41
CA VAL A 10 31.43 12.66 -0.75
C VAL A 10 30.49 11.61 -1.35
N SER A 11 29.95 10.73 -0.50
CA SER A 11 28.98 9.71 -0.94
C SER A 11 27.80 10.39 -1.60
N ALA A 12 27.64 10.19 -2.91
CA ALA A 12 26.46 10.63 -3.63
C ALA A 12 25.25 9.92 -3.03
N ASN A 13 24.23 10.68 -2.62
CA ASN A 13 22.94 10.11 -2.22
C ASN A 13 22.43 9.21 -3.37
N PRO A 14 22.06 7.94 -3.09
CA PRO A 14 21.56 7.06 -4.14
C PRO A 14 20.29 7.67 -4.74
N SER A 15 20.26 7.77 -6.07
CA SER A 15 19.09 8.22 -6.81
C SER A 15 17.90 7.29 -6.52
N PRO A 16 16.65 7.79 -6.59
CA PRO A 16 15.47 6.95 -6.52
C PRO A 16 15.59 5.76 -7.48
N LEU A 17 15.55 4.53 -6.95
CA LEU A 17 15.44 3.35 -7.79
C LEU A 17 14.05 3.36 -8.45
N PRO A 18 13.93 3.04 -9.75
CA PRO A 18 12.64 2.75 -10.35
C PRO A 18 11.97 1.64 -9.53
N PHE A 19 10.65 1.74 -9.33
CA PHE A 19 9.95 0.80 -8.43
C PHE A 19 10.17 -0.66 -8.84
N ASP A 20 10.29 -0.94 -10.14
CA ASP A 20 10.55 -2.29 -10.65
C ASP A 20 11.87 -2.88 -10.15
N GLU A 21 12.91 -2.08 -9.95
CA GLU A 21 14.19 -2.53 -9.38
C GLU A 21 14.04 -2.82 -7.87
N LEU A 22 13.32 -1.96 -7.15
CA LEU A 22 13.01 -2.20 -5.74
C LEU A 22 12.16 -3.47 -5.58
N ALA A 23 11.14 -3.64 -6.42
CA ALA A 23 10.28 -4.82 -6.46
C ALA A 23 11.10 -6.08 -6.75
N ALA A 24 11.96 -6.07 -7.76
CA ALA A 24 12.81 -7.20 -8.11
C ALA A 24 13.78 -7.57 -6.97
N ARG A 25 14.33 -6.56 -6.27
CA ARG A 25 15.27 -6.78 -5.16
C ARG A 25 14.61 -7.24 -3.87
N CYS A 26 13.43 -6.69 -3.55
CA CYS A 26 12.82 -6.84 -2.23
C CYS A 26 11.65 -7.84 -2.22
N ALA A 27 11.05 -8.11 -3.38
CA ALA A 27 9.90 -9.00 -3.51
C ALA A 27 10.01 -9.89 -4.77
N PRO A 28 11.11 -10.66 -4.94
CA PRO A 28 11.37 -11.41 -6.17
C PRO A 28 10.32 -12.50 -6.48
N ASP A 29 9.54 -12.92 -5.47
CA ASP A 29 8.49 -13.92 -5.61
C ASP A 29 7.18 -13.36 -6.19
N ILE A 30 7.04 -12.05 -6.34
CA ILE A 30 5.82 -11.39 -6.82
C ILE A 30 6.16 -10.63 -8.11
N HIS A 31 5.37 -10.85 -9.17
CA HIS A 31 5.57 -10.14 -10.43
C HIS A 31 5.49 -8.61 -10.21
N PRO A 32 6.43 -7.80 -10.75
CA PRO A 32 6.48 -6.36 -10.48
C PRO A 32 5.15 -5.63 -10.73
N THR A 33 4.47 -5.92 -11.86
CA THR A 33 3.14 -5.37 -12.17
C THR A 33 2.07 -5.69 -11.10
N THR A 34 2.11 -6.90 -10.54
CA THR A 34 1.18 -7.28 -9.46
C THR A 34 1.49 -6.49 -8.21
N LEU A 35 2.77 -6.39 -7.84
CA LEU A 35 3.19 -5.62 -6.67
C LEU A 35 2.88 -4.12 -6.82
N LYS A 36 3.05 -3.55 -8.02
CA LYS A 36 2.64 -2.18 -8.36
C LYS A 36 1.15 -1.96 -8.10
N GLY A 37 0.30 -2.87 -8.58
CA GLY A 37 -1.15 -2.80 -8.35
C GLY A 37 -1.52 -2.86 -6.87
N VAL A 38 -0.85 -3.72 -6.09
CA VAL A 38 -1.04 -3.81 -4.64
C VAL A 38 -0.59 -2.53 -3.95
N VAL A 39 0.66 -2.10 -4.11
CA VAL A 39 1.22 -0.92 -3.43
C VAL A 39 0.45 0.36 -3.78
N SER A 40 0.04 0.53 -5.04
CA SER A 40 -0.80 1.64 -5.46
C SER A 40 -2.14 1.66 -4.70
N THR A 41 -2.76 0.48 -4.56
CA THR A 41 -4.03 0.33 -3.84
C THR A 41 -3.88 0.51 -2.33
N GLU A 42 -2.79 0.02 -1.75
CA GLU A 42 -2.56 0.00 -0.30
C GLU A 42 -2.14 1.37 0.26
N SER A 43 -1.26 2.08 -0.45
CA SER A 43 -0.61 3.27 0.13
C SER A 43 -0.55 4.47 -0.82
N SER A 44 -0.96 4.31 -2.08
CA SER A 44 -0.67 5.30 -3.12
C SER A 44 0.82 5.71 -3.12
N TRP A 45 1.70 4.73 -2.92
CA TRP A 45 3.16 4.89 -2.87
C TRP A 45 3.69 5.67 -1.65
N ASN A 46 2.87 5.92 -0.63
CA ASN A 46 3.32 6.59 0.59
C ASN A 46 4.00 5.59 1.55
N PRO A 47 5.33 5.68 1.76
CA PRO A 47 6.04 4.76 2.65
C PRO A 47 5.68 4.94 4.12
N TYR A 48 5.07 6.06 4.49
CA TYR A 48 4.63 6.37 5.87
C TYR A 48 3.13 6.21 6.07
N ALA A 49 2.42 5.60 5.11
CA ALA A 49 0.98 5.38 5.20
C ALA A 49 0.61 4.54 6.42
N ILE A 50 -0.39 4.98 7.16
CA ILE A 50 -1.02 4.23 8.25
C ILE A 50 -2.52 4.13 7.99
N GLY A 51 -3.00 2.90 7.80
CA GLY A 51 -4.42 2.57 7.66
C GLY A 51 -4.97 2.04 8.98
N VAL A 52 -6.08 2.60 9.47
CA VAL A 52 -6.70 2.17 10.74
C VAL A 52 -7.93 1.31 10.44
N VAL A 53 -8.07 0.21 11.19
CA VAL A 53 -9.24 -0.67 11.10
C VAL A 53 -10.49 0.06 11.53
N GLY A 54 -11.49 0.14 10.65
CA GLY A 54 -12.73 0.87 10.91
C GLY A 54 -12.57 2.39 11.11
N GLY A 55 -11.47 2.99 10.62
CA GLY A 55 -11.23 4.41 10.78
C GLY A 55 -10.15 4.95 9.85
N SER A 56 -9.87 6.24 9.95
CA SER A 56 -8.79 6.89 9.24
C SER A 56 -8.07 7.91 10.12
N LEU A 57 -6.82 8.18 9.81
CA LEU A 57 -6.12 9.31 10.41
C LEU A 57 -6.63 10.60 9.76
N GLN A 58 -6.80 11.67 10.55
CA GLN A 58 -7.11 12.99 9.99
C GLN A 58 -6.03 13.50 9.03
N ARG A 59 -4.78 13.07 9.24
CA ARG A 59 -3.64 13.38 8.39
C ARG A 59 -2.62 12.24 8.46
N GLN A 60 -2.09 11.84 7.31
CA GLN A 60 -1.02 10.85 7.24
C GLN A 60 0.32 11.43 7.75
N PRO A 61 1.17 10.61 8.40
CA PRO A 61 2.53 11.00 8.75
C PRO A 61 3.34 11.47 7.54
N ARG A 62 4.23 12.44 7.75
CA ARG A 62 5.10 12.99 6.68
C ARG A 62 6.57 12.61 6.82
N SER A 63 6.93 11.96 7.92
CA SER A 63 8.29 11.50 8.22
C SER A 63 8.25 10.17 8.97
N LEU A 64 9.40 9.49 9.03
CA LEU A 64 9.56 8.28 9.81
C LEU A 64 9.23 8.52 11.29
N ASP A 65 9.74 9.59 11.89
CA ASP A 65 9.51 9.89 13.31
C ASP A 65 8.03 10.13 13.60
N GLU A 66 7.31 10.86 12.73
CA GLU A 66 5.86 11.01 12.85
C GLU A 66 5.14 9.67 12.73
N ALA A 67 5.58 8.80 11.81
CA ALA A 67 4.93 7.52 11.57
C ALA A 67 5.12 6.56 12.74
N VAL A 68 6.32 6.51 13.32
CA VAL A 68 6.62 5.72 14.52
C VAL A 68 5.83 6.24 15.72
N ALA A 69 5.83 7.56 15.95
CA ALA A 69 5.06 8.18 17.02
C ALA A 69 3.56 7.88 16.88
N ALA A 70 3.03 7.97 15.66
CA ALA A 70 1.63 7.68 15.39
C ALA A 70 1.28 6.20 15.62
N ALA A 71 2.12 5.27 15.17
CA ALA A 71 1.93 3.84 15.41
C ALA A 71 1.92 3.51 16.90
N ARG A 72 2.82 4.11 17.70
CA ARG A 72 2.87 3.93 19.16
C ARG A 72 1.62 4.50 19.84
N ASP A 73 1.16 5.68 19.43
CA ASP A 73 -0.06 6.29 19.97
C ASP A 73 -1.30 5.44 19.66
N LEU A 74 -1.43 4.95 18.42
CA LEU A 74 -2.50 4.02 18.02
C LEU A 74 -2.48 2.71 18.81
N GLU A 75 -1.29 2.13 19.03
CA GLU A 75 -1.11 0.94 19.87
C GLU A 75 -1.57 1.19 21.31
N SER A 76 -1.17 2.31 21.91
CA SER A 76 -1.53 2.63 23.30
C SER A 76 -3.05 2.82 23.49
N LYS A 77 -3.73 3.26 22.43
CA LYS A 77 -5.19 3.39 22.36
C LYS A 77 -5.91 2.10 21.96
N GLY A 78 -5.19 1.01 21.70
CA GLY A 78 -5.77 -0.30 21.37
C GLY A 78 -6.29 -0.44 19.94
N PHE A 79 -5.92 0.45 19.02
CA PHE A 79 -6.35 0.35 17.63
C PHE A 79 -5.68 -0.83 16.91
N ASN A 80 -6.39 -1.40 15.93
CA ASN A 80 -5.80 -2.24 14.90
C ASN A 80 -5.47 -1.37 13.68
N PHE A 81 -4.25 -1.49 13.15
CA PHE A 81 -3.77 -0.65 12.05
C PHE A 81 -2.65 -1.35 11.26
N SER A 82 -2.43 -0.85 10.05
CA SER A 82 -1.45 -1.31 9.08
C SER A 82 -0.48 -0.18 8.69
N MET A 83 0.72 -0.53 8.25
CA MET A 83 1.83 0.43 8.05
C MET A 83 2.57 0.23 6.73
N GLY A 84 2.98 1.35 6.14
CA GLY A 84 3.89 1.45 4.99
C GLY A 84 3.31 1.01 3.64
N LEU A 85 4.19 0.83 2.66
CA LEU A 85 3.85 0.66 1.24
C LEU A 85 2.83 -0.46 0.95
N GLY A 86 3.02 -1.61 1.58
CA GLY A 86 2.15 -2.79 1.49
C GLY A 86 1.17 -2.89 2.65
N GLN A 87 1.07 -1.89 3.54
CA GLN A 87 0.13 -1.88 4.66
C GLN A 87 0.19 -3.15 5.52
N VAL A 88 1.38 -3.46 6.04
CA VAL A 88 1.59 -4.60 6.94
C VAL A 88 0.94 -4.33 8.29
N ASN A 89 0.02 -5.20 8.69
CA ASN A 89 -0.73 -5.07 9.94
C ASN A 89 0.17 -5.21 11.19
N ARG A 90 -0.12 -4.44 12.26
CA ARG A 90 0.64 -4.48 13.52
C ARG A 90 0.79 -5.88 14.12
N TYR A 91 -0.20 -6.75 13.96
CA TYR A 91 -0.17 -8.12 14.49
C TYR A 91 0.75 -9.06 13.70
N ASN A 92 1.16 -8.67 12.49
CA ASN A 92 2.06 -9.46 11.65
C ASN A 92 3.53 -9.10 11.83
N LEU A 93 3.87 -8.00 12.52
CA LEU A 93 5.25 -7.52 12.57
C LEU A 93 6.23 -8.54 13.13
N ALA A 94 5.91 -9.16 14.27
CA ALA A 94 6.76 -10.16 14.89
C ALA A 94 6.99 -11.37 13.96
N LYS A 95 5.95 -11.83 13.27
CA LYS A 95 6.02 -12.93 12.29
C LYS A 95 7.01 -12.61 11.16
N TYR A 96 7.10 -11.36 10.75
CA TYR A 96 8.01 -10.91 9.69
C TYR A 96 9.24 -10.16 10.20
N SER A 97 9.59 -10.31 11.49
CA SER A 97 10.80 -9.73 12.10
C SER A 97 10.92 -8.21 11.98
N HIS A 98 9.80 -7.50 12.12
CA HIS A 98 9.73 -6.05 12.10
C HIS A 98 9.27 -5.45 13.43
N THR A 99 9.55 -4.16 13.57
CA THR A 99 9.11 -3.27 14.65
C THR A 99 8.49 -2.01 14.03
N TYR A 100 7.90 -1.12 14.84
CA TYR A 100 7.35 0.14 14.30
C TYR A 100 8.45 1.04 13.71
N GLU A 101 9.68 0.96 14.21
CA GLU A 101 10.83 1.72 13.71
C GLU A 101 11.33 1.21 12.35
N THR A 102 11.13 -0.07 12.06
CA THR A 102 11.71 -0.72 10.86
C THR A 102 10.71 -0.97 9.75
N ILE A 103 9.41 -1.06 10.07
CA ILE A 103 8.40 -1.45 9.07
C ILE A 103 8.14 -0.39 8.00
N PHE A 104 8.50 0.87 8.23
CA PHE A 104 8.37 1.93 7.23
C PHE A 104 9.57 1.97 6.25
N GLU A 105 10.61 1.17 6.46
CA GLU A 105 11.68 0.99 5.47
C GLU A 105 11.10 0.30 4.22
N PRO A 106 11.20 0.89 3.03
CA PRO A 106 10.52 0.39 1.84
C PRO A 106 10.80 -1.08 1.51
N CYS A 107 12.06 -1.51 1.53
CA CYS A 107 12.41 -2.87 1.16
C CYS A 107 11.89 -3.90 2.17
N GLY A 108 12.04 -3.61 3.46
CA GLY A 108 11.51 -4.41 4.56
C GLY A 108 10.00 -4.54 4.49
N ASN A 109 9.31 -3.42 4.26
CA ASN A 109 7.85 -3.41 4.09
C ASN A 109 7.41 -4.26 2.88
N LEU A 110 8.07 -4.11 1.73
CA LEU A 110 7.77 -4.89 0.53
C LEU A 110 8.07 -6.37 0.72
N LYS A 111 9.14 -6.74 1.44
CA LYS A 111 9.43 -8.14 1.79
C LYS A 111 8.30 -8.76 2.61
N ALA A 112 7.86 -8.05 3.65
CA ALA A 112 6.78 -8.52 4.52
C ALA A 112 5.44 -8.61 3.77
N GLY A 113 5.07 -7.58 3.00
CA GLY A 113 3.89 -7.59 2.14
C GLY A 113 3.92 -8.71 1.11
N ALA A 114 5.04 -8.88 0.39
CA ALA A 114 5.19 -9.94 -0.59
C ALA A 114 5.06 -11.34 0.05
N ALA A 115 5.62 -11.55 1.24
CA ALA A 115 5.47 -12.81 1.97
C ALA A 115 4.01 -13.09 2.36
N ILE A 116 3.25 -12.09 2.80
CA ILE A 116 1.81 -12.20 3.10
C ILE A 116 1.04 -12.57 1.82
N LEU A 117 1.29 -11.88 0.72
CA LEU A 117 0.61 -12.13 -0.56
C LEU A 117 0.93 -13.54 -1.08
N LYS A 118 2.19 -13.96 -1.01
CA LYS A 118 2.64 -15.30 -1.41
C LYS A 118 1.94 -16.37 -0.58
N ASP A 119 1.86 -16.21 0.74
CA ASP A 119 1.13 -17.14 1.63
C ASP A 119 -0.34 -17.26 1.23
N CYS A 120 -1.02 -16.12 1.04
CA CYS A 120 -2.40 -16.10 0.58
C CYS A 120 -2.58 -16.79 -0.78
N TYR A 121 -1.65 -16.59 -1.72
CA TYR A 121 -1.68 -17.22 -3.03
C TYR A 121 -1.51 -18.74 -2.95
N LEU A 122 -0.52 -19.22 -2.19
CA LEU A 122 -0.29 -20.65 -2.03
C LEU A 122 -1.51 -21.35 -1.42
N ARG A 123 -2.12 -20.77 -0.38
CA ARG A 123 -3.36 -21.31 0.21
C ARG A 123 -4.57 -21.25 -0.74
N ALA A 124 -4.64 -20.25 -1.63
CA ALA A 124 -5.68 -20.17 -2.64
C ALA A 124 -5.48 -21.24 -3.72
N ARG A 125 -4.23 -21.49 -4.15
CA ARG A 125 -3.85 -22.49 -5.15
C ARG A 125 -4.19 -23.93 -4.75
N GLU A 126 -4.18 -24.23 -3.45
CA GLU A 126 -4.65 -25.53 -2.94
C GLU A 126 -6.13 -25.80 -3.24
N ARG A 127 -6.93 -24.76 -3.47
CA ARG A 127 -8.39 -24.84 -3.64
C ARG A 127 -8.86 -24.38 -5.03
N ILE A 128 -8.05 -23.60 -5.74
CA ILE A 128 -8.39 -22.93 -6.99
C ILE A 128 -7.30 -23.24 -8.03
N PRO A 129 -7.56 -24.18 -8.97
CA PRO A 129 -6.58 -24.61 -9.97
C PRO A 129 -6.25 -23.57 -11.05
N ASP A 130 -7.05 -22.53 -11.21
CA ASP A 130 -6.76 -21.43 -12.14
C ASP A 130 -5.88 -20.37 -11.45
N ASP A 131 -4.73 -20.05 -12.03
CA ASP A 131 -3.73 -19.14 -11.41
C ASP A 131 -4.31 -17.73 -11.20
N GLN A 132 -5.08 -17.22 -12.16
CA GLN A 132 -5.64 -15.86 -12.09
C GLN A 132 -6.75 -15.75 -11.05
N GLN A 133 -7.63 -16.74 -10.95
CA GLN A 133 -8.64 -16.82 -9.90
C GLN A 133 -7.99 -17.00 -8.53
N ALA A 134 -6.96 -17.83 -8.40
CA ALA A 134 -6.22 -17.99 -7.16
C ALA A 134 -5.52 -16.68 -6.75
N LEU A 135 -4.95 -15.93 -7.70
CA LEU A 135 -4.36 -14.61 -7.44
C LEU A 135 -5.39 -13.59 -6.96
N ARG A 136 -6.58 -13.54 -7.58
CA ARG A 136 -7.67 -12.66 -7.14
C ARG A 136 -8.20 -13.04 -5.76
N ALA A 137 -8.31 -14.35 -5.47
CA ALA A 137 -8.61 -14.84 -4.13
C ALA A 137 -7.51 -14.45 -3.12
N ALA A 138 -6.25 -14.50 -3.54
CA ALA A 138 -5.11 -14.07 -2.74
C ALA A 138 -5.18 -12.57 -2.40
N PHE A 139 -5.58 -11.71 -3.33
CA PHE A 139 -5.83 -10.29 -3.04
C PHE A 139 -6.94 -10.10 -2.00
N SER A 140 -8.03 -10.85 -2.09
CA SER A 140 -9.06 -10.83 -1.04
C SER A 140 -8.50 -11.25 0.32
N CYS A 141 -7.67 -12.30 0.34
CA CYS A 141 -7.03 -12.78 1.55
C CYS A 141 -6.02 -11.78 2.12
N TYR A 142 -5.24 -11.13 1.28
CA TYR A 142 -4.29 -10.10 1.66
C TYR A 142 -5.01 -8.97 2.42
N TYR A 143 -6.14 -8.55 1.87
CA TYR A 143 -6.95 -7.48 2.39
C TYR A 143 -7.69 -7.80 3.70
N SER A 144 -8.20 -9.03 3.83
CA SER A 144 -9.23 -9.34 4.85
C SER A 144 -9.09 -10.71 5.53
N GLY A 145 -8.01 -11.43 5.23
CA GLY A 145 -7.75 -12.76 5.79
C GLY A 145 -8.54 -13.91 5.14
N ASN A 146 -9.51 -13.64 4.26
CA ASN A 146 -10.31 -14.66 3.58
C ASN A 146 -10.44 -14.44 2.07
N PHE A 147 -10.79 -15.50 1.33
CA PHE A 147 -10.83 -15.50 -0.13
C PHE A 147 -12.05 -14.83 -0.77
N THR A 148 -12.96 -14.22 -0.01
CA THR A 148 -14.24 -13.72 -0.53
C THR A 148 -14.51 -12.23 -0.29
N ARG A 149 -14.11 -11.69 0.86
CA ARG A 149 -14.50 -10.34 1.28
C ARG A 149 -13.98 -9.23 0.36
N GLY A 150 -12.78 -9.39 -0.22
CA GLY A 150 -12.19 -8.41 -1.13
C GLY A 150 -12.89 -8.29 -2.49
N PHE A 151 -13.81 -9.19 -2.82
CA PHE A 151 -14.66 -9.08 -4.01
C PHE A 151 -15.90 -8.21 -3.78
N ARG A 152 -16.17 -7.80 -2.54
CA ARG A 152 -17.28 -6.91 -2.20
C ARG A 152 -16.78 -5.48 -2.02
N PRO A 153 -17.52 -4.47 -2.51
CA PRO A 153 -17.18 -3.08 -2.25
C PRO A 153 -17.50 -2.71 -0.80
N ASP A 154 -16.73 -1.76 -0.26
CA ASP A 154 -16.92 -1.27 1.11
C ASP A 154 -18.04 -0.24 1.21
N SER A 155 -18.30 0.45 0.10
CA SER A 155 -19.33 1.47 -0.04
C SER A 155 -20.04 1.29 -1.37
N THR A 156 -21.35 1.54 -1.40
CA THR A 156 -22.15 1.48 -2.62
C THR A 156 -21.57 2.38 -3.72
N GLY A 157 -21.45 1.84 -4.93
CA GLY A 157 -20.93 2.57 -6.10
C GLY A 157 -19.41 2.62 -6.22
N GLN A 158 -18.67 2.05 -5.28
CA GLN A 158 -17.21 1.94 -5.35
C GLN A 158 -16.77 0.57 -5.90
N PRO A 159 -15.59 0.48 -6.55
CA PRO A 159 -15.01 -0.82 -6.89
C PRO A 159 -14.62 -1.60 -5.64
N SER A 160 -14.69 -2.92 -5.71
CA SER A 160 -14.15 -3.82 -4.68
C SER A 160 -12.63 -3.74 -4.62
N TYR A 161 -12.04 -4.18 -3.50
CA TYR A 161 -10.59 -4.21 -3.34
C TYR A 161 -9.88 -4.96 -4.48
N VAL A 162 -10.38 -6.15 -4.84
CA VAL A 162 -9.80 -6.96 -5.93
C VAL A 162 -9.86 -6.20 -7.26
N GLN A 163 -10.93 -5.47 -7.54
CA GLN A 163 -11.05 -4.65 -8.76
C GLN A 163 -10.05 -3.50 -8.76
N LYS A 164 -9.84 -2.81 -7.62
CA LYS A 164 -8.87 -1.72 -7.50
C LYS A 164 -7.44 -2.20 -7.80
N VAL A 165 -7.01 -3.31 -7.19
CA VAL A 165 -5.67 -3.89 -7.42
C VAL A 165 -5.46 -4.23 -8.88
N VAL A 166 -6.44 -4.86 -9.52
CA VAL A 166 -6.35 -5.30 -10.91
C VAL A 166 -6.34 -4.12 -11.87
N ALA A 167 -7.19 -3.11 -11.65
CA ALA A 167 -7.19 -1.89 -12.46
C ALA A 167 -5.83 -1.17 -12.35
N ASN A 168 -5.34 -0.95 -11.14
CA ASN A 168 -4.04 -0.33 -10.90
C ASN A 168 -2.89 -1.12 -11.56
N ALA A 169 -2.92 -2.46 -11.49
CA ALA A 169 -1.91 -3.30 -12.13
C ALA A 169 -1.91 -3.15 -13.67
N ILE A 170 -3.10 -3.10 -14.29
CA ILE A 170 -3.25 -2.98 -15.75
C ILE A 170 -2.83 -1.58 -16.22
N ASP A 171 -3.33 -0.53 -15.59
CA ASP A 171 -3.09 0.86 -16.00
C ASP A 171 -1.59 1.20 -15.92
N LEU A 172 -0.92 0.73 -14.86
CA LEU A 172 0.52 0.95 -14.67
C LEU A 172 1.37 0.12 -15.63
N ALA A 173 0.88 -1.04 -16.11
CA ALA A 173 1.56 -1.80 -17.14
C ALA A 173 1.50 -1.11 -18.51
N GLN A 174 0.43 -0.38 -18.81
CA GLN A 174 0.24 0.31 -20.09
C GLN A 174 0.96 1.67 -20.19
N SER A 175 1.45 2.19 -19.07
CA SER A 175 2.02 3.55 -18.99
C SER A 175 3.46 3.68 -19.52
N SER A 176 4.09 2.59 -19.97
CA SER A 176 5.43 2.63 -20.60
C SER A 176 5.33 2.43 -22.12
N PRO A 177 5.44 3.49 -22.95
CA PRO A 177 5.55 3.30 -24.39
C PRO A 177 6.85 2.58 -24.70
N VAL A 178 6.75 1.36 -25.22
CA VAL A 178 7.93 0.61 -25.68
C VAL A 178 8.38 1.24 -26.99
N VAL A 179 9.59 1.82 -26.99
CA VAL A 179 10.26 2.19 -28.24
C VAL A 179 10.50 0.90 -29.02
N PRO A 180 10.02 0.79 -30.28
CA PRO A 180 10.21 -0.42 -31.07
C PRO A 180 11.68 -0.81 -31.19
N ALA A 181 11.95 -2.11 -31.25
CA ALA A 181 13.29 -2.60 -31.55
C ALA A 181 13.75 -2.07 -32.91
N VAL A 182 15.04 -1.76 -33.03
CA VAL A 182 15.65 -1.36 -34.30
C VAL A 182 15.49 -2.50 -35.31
N GLN A 183 14.91 -2.20 -36.46
CA GLN A 183 14.80 -3.13 -37.59
C GLN A 183 15.79 -2.71 -38.69
N PRO A 184 16.42 -3.65 -39.41
CA PRO A 184 17.25 -3.31 -40.56
C PRO A 184 16.40 -2.61 -41.63
N GLN A 185 16.79 -1.40 -42.02
CA GLN A 185 16.17 -0.67 -43.12
C GLN A 185 17.14 -0.56 -44.30
N ALA A 186 16.61 -0.54 -45.52
CA ALA A 186 17.41 -0.47 -46.74
C ALA A 186 18.10 0.89 -46.96
N SER A 187 17.73 1.93 -46.20
CA SER A 187 18.34 3.26 -46.26
C SER A 187 17.96 4.12 -45.04
N ASP A 188 18.91 4.88 -44.51
CA ASP A 188 18.72 5.83 -43.40
C ASP A 188 18.37 7.24 -43.91
N SER A 189 17.34 7.35 -44.74
CA SER A 189 16.88 8.66 -45.22
C SER A 189 16.11 9.42 -44.14
N ALA A 190 16.30 10.73 -44.03
CA ALA A 190 15.56 11.57 -43.09
C ALA A 190 14.05 11.48 -43.35
N ILE A 191 13.28 11.05 -42.35
CA ILE A 191 11.82 10.97 -42.45
C ILE A 191 11.25 12.39 -42.31
N PRO A 192 10.42 12.87 -43.26
CA PRO A 192 9.82 14.18 -43.16
C PRO A 192 8.86 14.24 -41.96
N VAL A 193 9.17 15.11 -40.99
CA VAL A 193 8.33 15.35 -39.82
C VAL A 193 7.14 16.21 -40.23
N ARG A 194 5.91 15.79 -39.91
CA ARG A 194 4.73 16.64 -40.08
C ARG A 194 4.81 17.81 -39.09
N SER A 195 4.82 19.04 -39.60
CA SER A 195 4.76 20.24 -38.79
C SER A 195 3.46 20.27 -37.98
N ALA A 196 3.56 20.15 -36.65
CA ALA A 196 2.43 20.35 -35.77
C ALA A 196 1.97 21.81 -35.84
N ALA A 197 0.66 22.05 -36.04
CA ALA A 197 0.09 23.38 -35.93
C ALA A 197 0.32 23.90 -34.51
N ARG A 198 0.98 25.07 -34.40
CA ARG A 198 1.49 25.65 -33.16
C ARG A 198 0.33 26.22 -32.33
N PRO A 199 -0.03 25.66 -31.16
CA PRO A 199 -0.94 26.35 -30.24
C PRO A 199 -0.18 27.53 -29.60
N SER A 200 -0.80 28.70 -29.60
CA SER A 200 -0.32 29.89 -28.89
C SER A 200 -0.23 29.61 -27.39
N SER A 201 0.99 29.60 -26.85
CA SER A 201 1.23 29.41 -25.41
C SER A 201 1.03 30.72 -24.63
N PRO A 202 0.24 30.75 -23.54
CA PRO A 202 0.32 31.80 -22.54
C PRO A 202 1.59 31.62 -21.68
N ARG A 203 2.30 32.72 -21.47
CA ARG A 203 3.48 32.84 -20.63
C ARG A 203 3.12 32.63 -19.16
N THR A 204 3.66 31.59 -18.52
CA THR A 204 3.64 31.45 -17.06
C THR A 204 5.04 31.43 -16.47
N ALA A 205 5.12 32.03 -15.28
CA ALA A 205 6.34 32.44 -14.60
C ALA A 205 7.22 31.26 -14.16
N ARG A 206 8.53 31.51 -14.15
CA ARG A 206 9.59 30.59 -13.77
C ARG A 206 9.61 30.42 -12.26
N THR A 207 9.09 29.31 -11.74
CA THR A 207 9.29 28.92 -10.35
C THR A 207 10.65 28.24 -10.21
N ARG A 208 11.42 28.65 -9.19
CA ARG A 208 12.73 28.12 -8.81
C ARG A 208 12.57 26.70 -8.22
N PRO A 209 13.47 25.74 -8.48
CA PRO A 209 13.42 24.43 -7.82
C PRO A 209 13.69 24.61 -6.32
N SER A 210 12.78 24.09 -5.49
CA SER A 210 12.96 23.86 -4.06
C SER A 210 13.75 22.57 -3.82
N ASP A 211 14.62 22.57 -2.81
CA ASP A 211 15.44 21.43 -2.39
C ASP A 211 14.61 20.15 -2.15
N PRO A 212 15.09 18.96 -2.56
CA PRO A 212 14.42 17.71 -2.25
C PRO A 212 14.64 17.31 -0.79
N SER A 213 13.53 17.00 -0.10
CA SER A 213 13.55 16.28 1.18
C SER A 213 14.27 14.94 1.03
N PRO A 214 15.01 14.47 2.05
CA PRO A 214 15.58 13.13 2.03
C PRO A 214 14.41 12.13 2.08
N TRP A 215 14.52 11.07 1.27
CA TRP A 215 13.57 9.95 1.06
C TRP A 215 12.70 10.02 -0.20
N VAL A 216 13.35 9.64 -1.31
CA VAL A 216 12.89 8.87 -2.48
C VAL A 216 11.42 9.03 -2.90
N VAL A 217 11.17 9.91 -3.86
CA VAL A 217 9.98 9.85 -4.73
C VAL A 217 10.24 8.77 -5.78
N TYR A 218 9.46 7.68 -5.77
CA TYR A 218 9.50 6.71 -6.87
C TYR A 218 9.01 7.37 -8.15
N ALA A 219 9.77 7.22 -9.24
CA ALA A 219 9.54 7.90 -10.52
C ALA A 219 8.18 7.58 -11.19
N ASP A 220 7.41 6.63 -10.65
CA ASP A 220 6.09 6.23 -11.15
C ASP A 220 4.91 6.88 -10.39
N ALA A 221 5.17 7.73 -9.38
CA ALA A 221 4.11 8.44 -8.66
C ALA A 221 3.62 9.68 -9.46
N PRO A 222 2.32 9.85 -9.74
CA PRO A 222 1.82 11.09 -10.35
C PRO A 222 2.07 12.27 -9.40
N ALA A 223 2.68 13.34 -9.92
CA ALA A 223 3.07 14.52 -9.15
C ALA A 223 1.86 15.18 -8.47
N GLN A 224 1.79 15.11 -7.15
CA GLN A 224 0.81 15.84 -6.33
C GLN A 224 1.43 17.19 -5.91
N ARG A 225 0.67 18.29 -6.04
CA ARG A 225 1.08 19.60 -5.49
C ARG A 225 0.91 19.57 -3.97
N VAL A 226 2.02 19.75 -3.26
CA VAL A 226 2.02 19.98 -1.82
C VAL A 226 2.13 21.49 -1.59
N ASP A 227 1.04 22.15 -1.22
CA ASP A 227 1.11 23.51 -0.70
C ASP A 227 1.85 23.49 0.65
N THR A 228 2.94 24.26 0.72
CA THR A 228 3.81 24.33 1.90
C THR A 228 3.57 25.65 2.64
N PRO A 229 3.01 25.65 3.86
CA PRO A 229 3.28 26.70 4.82
C PRO A 229 4.65 26.43 5.43
N GLN A 230 5.54 27.42 5.33
CA GLN A 230 6.88 27.39 5.89
C GLN A 230 6.82 27.73 7.38
N GLN A 231 7.06 26.74 8.25
CA GLN A 231 7.35 27.03 9.66
C GLN A 231 8.22 25.93 10.29
N ALA A 232 9.29 26.37 10.94
CA ALA A 232 10.22 25.55 11.71
C ALA A 232 9.55 25.03 12.99
N ALA A 233 9.70 23.74 13.32
CA ALA A 233 9.46 23.16 14.65
C ALA A 233 9.87 21.67 14.60
N SER A 234 10.72 21.17 15.49
CA SER A 234 10.38 20.57 16.80
C SER A 234 9.41 19.38 16.68
N PRO A 235 9.64 18.27 17.41
CA PRO A 235 8.76 17.10 17.36
C PRO A 235 7.43 17.46 18.03
N ASP A 236 6.51 18.02 17.25
CA ASP A 236 5.18 18.39 17.72
C ASP A 236 4.40 17.08 17.90
N THR A 237 4.44 16.56 19.14
CA THR A 237 3.76 15.34 19.59
C THR A 237 2.28 15.63 19.82
N ALA A 238 1.64 16.28 18.86
CA ALA A 238 0.19 16.46 18.87
C ALA A 238 -0.48 15.08 18.80
N PRO A 239 -1.51 14.80 19.61
CA PRO A 239 -2.13 13.47 19.68
C PRO A 239 -2.71 13.06 18.32
N VAL A 240 -2.54 11.78 17.94
CA VAL A 240 -3.12 11.26 16.70
C VAL A 240 -4.64 11.28 16.82
N LYS A 241 -5.28 11.92 15.86
CA LYS A 241 -6.74 11.98 15.74
C LYS A 241 -7.20 10.94 14.73
N VAL A 242 -7.94 9.95 15.23
CA VAL A 242 -8.60 8.92 14.42
C VAL A 242 -10.05 9.30 14.22
N GLN A 243 -10.50 9.32 12.98
CA GLN A 243 -11.90 9.42 12.63
C GLN A 243 -12.44 8.01 12.39
N LEU A 244 -13.29 7.52 13.31
CA LEU A 244 -13.95 6.24 13.16
C LEU A 244 -15.00 6.32 12.06
N LEU A 245 -15.10 5.28 11.25
CA LEU A 245 -16.12 5.16 10.23
C LEU A 245 -17.37 4.61 10.90
N THR A 246 -18.47 5.35 10.79
CA THR A 246 -19.76 4.90 11.28
C THR A 246 -20.27 3.79 10.35
N PRO A 247 -20.64 2.60 10.88
CA PRO A 247 -21.22 1.56 10.06
C PRO A 247 -22.60 2.03 9.59
N THR A 248 -22.73 2.34 8.30
CA THR A 248 -24.05 2.53 7.66
C THR A 248 -24.66 1.15 7.39
N SER A 249 -25.32 0.60 8.40
CA SER A 249 -26.37 -0.40 8.20
C SER A 249 -27.42 -0.26 9.30
N PRO A 250 -28.72 -0.12 8.94
CA PRO A 250 -29.77 -0.16 9.93
C PRO A 250 -29.84 -1.57 10.52
N ALA A 251 -29.75 -1.66 11.84
CA ALA A 251 -30.00 -2.90 12.56
C ALA A 251 -31.44 -3.38 12.29
N PRO A 252 -31.69 -4.66 11.96
CA PRO A 252 -33.04 -5.19 12.05
C PRO A 252 -33.44 -5.28 13.52
N ALA A 253 -34.60 -4.74 13.83
CA ALA A 253 -35.21 -4.77 15.15
C ALA A 253 -35.30 -6.20 15.70
N SER A 254 -34.87 -6.37 16.94
CA SER A 254 -35.05 -7.59 17.72
C SER A 254 -36.53 -7.84 17.97
N ALA A 255 -37.07 -8.94 17.42
CA ALA A 255 -38.33 -9.50 17.88
C ALA A 255 -38.03 -10.44 19.06
N ALA A 256 -38.33 -9.97 20.26
CA ALA A 256 -38.34 -10.77 21.48
C ALA A 256 -39.41 -11.88 21.39
N ARG A 257 -39.04 -13.12 21.72
CA ARG A 257 -39.98 -14.13 22.25
C ARG A 257 -39.30 -14.96 23.34
N ASN A 258 -40.11 -15.27 24.34
CA ASN A 258 -39.81 -15.63 25.72
C ASN A 258 -39.01 -16.92 25.95
N ALA A 259 -38.34 -16.92 27.11
CA ALA A 259 -37.71 -18.04 27.76
C ALA A 259 -38.71 -19.11 28.25
N LEU A 260 -38.29 -20.38 28.19
CA LEU A 260 -38.60 -21.41 29.19
C LEU A 260 -37.50 -22.49 29.15
N ALA A 261 -36.93 -22.83 30.31
CA ALA A 261 -36.09 -23.99 30.58
C ALA A 261 -36.63 -24.66 31.87
N PRO A 262 -36.19 -25.86 32.34
CA PRO A 262 -35.14 -26.77 31.84
C PRO A 262 -35.50 -28.29 31.92
N THR A 263 -34.58 -29.19 31.51
CA THR A 263 -34.26 -30.51 32.15
C THR A 263 -33.03 -31.18 31.48
N PRO A 264 -32.27 -32.09 32.16
CA PRO A 264 -30.83 -32.32 31.86
C PRO A 264 -30.41 -33.73 31.34
N THR A 265 -29.37 -33.75 30.48
CA THR A 265 -28.31 -34.79 30.19
C THR A 265 -28.66 -36.17 29.58
N PRO A 266 -27.72 -36.92 28.93
CA PRO A 266 -26.29 -36.62 28.65
C PRO A 266 -25.71 -36.95 27.24
N ALA A 267 -24.53 -36.36 27.00
CA ALA A 267 -23.34 -36.81 26.24
C ALA A 267 -23.43 -37.24 24.76
N ARG A 268 -22.84 -36.43 23.85
CA ARG A 268 -21.96 -36.93 22.77
C ARG A 268 -21.06 -35.85 22.15
N ALA A 269 -19.77 -36.20 22.04
CA ALA A 269 -18.73 -35.72 21.13
C ALA A 269 -18.43 -34.21 21.01
N VAL A 270 -17.29 -33.83 21.59
CA VAL A 270 -16.55 -32.60 21.29
C VAL A 270 -16.06 -32.65 19.83
N GLN A 271 -16.57 -31.75 18.99
CA GLN A 271 -15.94 -31.38 17.73
C GLN A 271 -15.13 -30.10 17.97
N PRO A 272 -13.87 -30.00 17.48
CA PRO A 272 -13.11 -28.76 17.57
C PRO A 272 -13.71 -27.75 16.59
N THR A 273 -14.34 -26.70 17.11
CA THR A 273 -14.71 -25.53 16.32
C THR A 273 -13.43 -24.78 15.95
N ASN A 274 -12.95 -24.97 14.73
CA ASN A 274 -12.06 -24.00 14.07
C ASN A 274 -12.89 -22.74 13.78
N ALA A 275 -13.13 -21.95 14.82
CA ALA A 275 -13.55 -20.56 14.67
C ALA A 275 -12.31 -19.77 14.25
N GLN A 276 -12.07 -19.73 12.95
CA GLN A 276 -11.10 -18.81 12.35
C GLN A 276 -11.66 -17.41 12.57
N GLN A 277 -11.20 -16.77 13.64
CA GLN A 277 -11.58 -15.40 13.97
C GLN A 277 -11.10 -14.50 12.84
N ASP A 278 -12.06 -13.89 12.14
CA ASP A 278 -11.79 -12.91 11.10
C ASP A 278 -10.95 -11.77 11.70
N ALA A 279 -9.80 -11.49 11.08
CA ALA A 279 -8.99 -10.34 11.45
C ALA A 279 -9.76 -9.05 11.11
N PRO A 280 -9.90 -8.08 12.04
CA PRO A 280 -10.73 -6.92 11.81
C PRO A 280 -10.08 -5.97 10.78
N PHE A 281 -10.97 -5.36 9.99
CA PHE A 281 -10.82 -4.80 8.64
C PHE A 281 -10.34 -3.34 8.52
N VAL A 282 -9.35 -3.05 7.65
CA VAL A 282 -8.94 -1.68 7.31
C VAL A 282 -9.83 -1.13 6.18
N GLN A 283 -10.53 -0.03 6.47
CA GLN A 283 -11.37 0.66 5.50
C GLN A 283 -10.64 1.91 5.02
N PHE A 284 -10.43 2.04 3.70
CA PHE A 284 -9.83 3.23 3.12
C PHE A 284 -10.90 4.11 2.48
N VAL A 285 -10.90 5.39 2.85
CA VAL A 285 -11.60 6.45 2.13
C VAL A 285 -10.55 7.09 1.23
N ASN A 286 -10.75 6.98 -0.09
CA ASN A 286 -10.13 7.89 -1.06
C ASN A 286 -11.08 9.05 -1.28
#